data_AF-A0A8S3JDM8-F1
#
_entry.id   AF-A0A8S3JDM8-F1
#
_cell.length_a   1.000
_cell.length_b   1.000
_cell.length_c   1.000
_cell.angle_alpha   90.00
_cell.angle_beta   90.00
_cell.angle_gamma   90.00
#
_symmetry.space_group_name_H-M   'P 1'
#
loop_
_entity.id
_entity.type
_entity.pdbx_description
1 polymer ?
#
loop_
_entity_poly.entity_id
_entity_poly.type
_entity_poly.pdbx_seq_one_letter_code
_entity_poly.pdbx_strand_id
1 'polypeptide(L)'
;MCMLISDVKLQKWTGTYAWNDECKSNYCCCYAGTLTVVASGSNLLFSSGARGCGSSTSSATFANPNSYSFSTTGHRGSPITYTLSSDSNTITVKNIGYSACGGSGQRTSVGTHLYPSLIS
;
A
#
# COMPACT_ATOMS: atom_id res chain seq x y z
N MET A 1 6.21 -35.59 16.54
CA MET A 1 6.80 -34.40 15.90
C MET A 1 5.65 -33.45 15.57
N CYS A 2 5.33 -32.52 16.47
CA CYS A 2 4.26 -31.55 16.23
C CYS A 2 4.75 -30.54 15.20
N MET A 3 4.05 -30.45 14.06
CA MET A 3 4.16 -29.30 13.17
C MET A 3 3.75 -28.06 13.97
N LEU A 4 4.67 -27.12 14.13
CA LEU A 4 4.36 -25.75 14.53
C LEU A 4 3.43 -25.20 13.46
N ILE A 5 2.13 -25.09 13.77
CA ILE A 5 1.21 -24.30 12.96
C ILE A 5 1.62 -22.85 13.21
N SER A 6 2.48 -22.30 12.35
CA SER A 6 2.70 -20.86 12.32
C SER A 6 1.33 -20.21 12.12
N ASP A 7 0.89 -19.37 13.07
CA ASP A 7 -0.37 -18.64 12.97
C ASP A 7 -0.41 -17.85 11.65
N VAL A 8 -1.16 -18.35 10.66
CA VAL A 8 -1.37 -17.65 9.39
C VAL A 8 -2.32 -16.49 9.68
N LYS A 9 -1.76 -15.30 9.95
CA LYS A 9 -2.58 -14.09 10.00
C LYS A 9 -3.00 -13.73 8.58
N LEU A 10 -4.31 -13.56 8.38
CA LEU A 10 -4.84 -13.12 7.11
C LEU A 10 -4.75 -11.60 7.02
N GLN A 11 -4.07 -11.11 6.00
CA GLN A 11 -3.91 -9.70 5.68
C GLN A 11 -4.92 -9.30 4.60
N LYS A 12 -5.50 -8.11 4.74
CA LYS A 12 -6.53 -7.59 3.85
C LYS A 12 -5.99 -6.43 3.02
N TRP A 13 -5.01 -6.65 2.13
CA TRP A 13 -4.54 -5.55 1.29
C TRP A 13 -5.66 -4.90 0.47
N THR A 14 -6.59 -5.71 -0.05
CA THR A 14 -7.72 -5.19 -0.84
C THR A 14 -8.65 -4.28 -0.04
N GLY A 15 -9.13 -3.23 -0.70
CA GLY A 15 -10.01 -2.23 -0.10
C GLY A 15 -9.73 -0.82 -0.61
N THR A 16 -10.39 0.14 -0.01
CA THR A 16 -10.19 1.57 -0.29
C THR A 16 -9.66 2.24 0.96
N TYR A 17 -8.68 3.14 0.78
CA TYR A 17 -8.03 3.91 1.83
C TYR A 17 -8.05 5.38 1.44
N ALA A 18 -8.52 6.25 2.32
CA ALA A 18 -8.45 7.70 2.14
C ALA A 18 -7.10 8.20 2.67
N TRP A 19 -6.32 8.86 1.82
CA TRP A 19 -5.06 9.47 2.23
C TRP A 19 -5.32 10.59 3.25
N ASN A 20 -4.47 10.66 4.26
CA ASN A 20 -4.53 11.69 5.31
C ASN A 20 -4.06 13.08 4.85
N ASP A 21 -3.83 13.28 3.54
CA ASP A 21 -3.34 14.52 2.94
C ASP A 21 -2.05 15.08 3.60
N GLU A 22 -1.24 14.22 4.24
CA GLU A 22 0.02 14.60 4.87
C GLU A 22 1.05 15.13 3.86
N CYS A 23 0.93 14.72 2.60
CA CYS A 23 1.75 15.25 1.54
C CYS A 23 1.26 16.66 1.15
N LYS A 24 1.75 17.66 1.89
CA LYS A 24 1.45 19.09 1.69
C LYS A 24 2.30 19.75 0.59
N SER A 25 3.10 18.98 -0.14
CA SER A 25 3.96 19.55 -1.18
C SER A 25 3.27 19.61 -2.54
N ASN A 26 3.68 20.57 -3.38
CA ASN A 26 3.37 20.58 -4.80
C ASN A 26 4.27 19.62 -5.62
N TYR A 27 5.07 18.79 -4.94
CA TYR A 27 5.90 17.78 -5.61
C TYR A 27 5.04 16.70 -6.25
N CYS A 28 5.57 16.21 -7.38
CA CYS A 28 4.94 15.26 -8.26
C CYS A 28 4.95 13.80 -7.75
N CYS A 29 4.67 13.62 -6.46
CA CYS A 29 4.81 12.35 -5.76
C CYS A 29 3.85 12.24 -4.56
N CYS A 30 2.97 13.22 -4.39
CA CYS A 30 1.97 13.22 -3.33
C CYS A 30 0.79 12.35 -3.73
N TYR A 31 0.60 11.27 -2.98
CA TYR A 31 -0.64 10.49 -3.02
C TYR A 31 -1.82 11.36 -2.58
N ALA A 32 -2.94 11.28 -3.30
CA ALA A 32 -4.11 12.12 -3.07
C ALA A 32 -5.42 11.37 -3.30
N GLY A 33 -6.48 11.85 -2.66
CA GLY A 33 -7.81 11.24 -2.73
C GLY A 33 -7.82 9.86 -2.08
N THR A 34 -8.25 8.86 -2.84
CA THR A 34 -8.35 7.47 -2.36
C THR A 34 -7.34 6.57 -3.05
N LEU A 35 -6.67 5.72 -2.26
CA LEU A 35 -6.02 4.52 -2.74
C LEU A 35 -7.04 3.39 -2.81
N THR A 36 -7.20 2.79 -3.98
CA THR A 36 -7.94 1.55 -4.17
C THR A 36 -6.96 0.43 -4.44
N VAL A 37 -7.07 -0.64 -3.66
CA VAL A 37 -6.28 -1.86 -3.83
C VAL A 37 -7.22 -2.99 -4.22
N VAL A 38 -7.01 -3.59 -5.39
CA VAL A 38 -7.80 -4.73 -5.89
C VAL A 38 -6.93 -5.93 -6.19
N ALA A 39 -7.53 -7.12 -6.07
CA ALA A 39 -6.89 -8.35 -6.51
C ALA A 39 -6.87 -8.40 -8.04
N SER A 40 -5.72 -8.77 -8.61
CA SER A 40 -5.52 -8.96 -10.04
C SER A 40 -4.74 -10.26 -10.27
N GLY A 41 -5.44 -11.39 -10.20
CA GLY A 41 -4.81 -12.72 -10.20
C GLY A 41 -3.96 -12.93 -8.94
N SER A 42 -2.68 -13.29 -9.10
CA SER A 42 -1.71 -13.42 -8.00
C SER A 42 -1.13 -12.07 -7.51
N ASN A 43 -1.57 -10.96 -8.10
CA ASN A 43 -1.04 -9.63 -7.86
C ASN A 43 -2.07 -8.73 -7.18
N LEU A 44 -1.58 -7.59 -6.69
CA LEU A 44 -2.35 -6.48 -6.16
C LEU A 44 -2.18 -5.29 -7.10
N LEU A 45 -3.29 -4.71 -7.56
CA LEU A 45 -3.30 -3.45 -8.28
C LEU A 45 -3.62 -2.32 -7.30
N PHE A 46 -2.68 -1.41 -7.12
CA PHE A 46 -2.81 -0.19 -6.33
C PHE A 46 -3.11 0.95 -7.28
N SER A 47 -4.21 1.67 -7.06
CA SER A 47 -4.60 2.83 -7.87
C SER A 47 -4.91 4.00 -6.96
N SER A 48 -4.24 5.14 -7.16
CA SER A 48 -4.42 6.34 -6.33
C SER A 48 -4.35 7.61 -7.16
N GLY A 49 -5.04 8.66 -6.73
CA GLY A 49 -4.80 9.99 -7.27
C GLY A 49 -3.40 10.51 -6.93
N ALA A 50 -2.88 11.42 -7.76
CA ALA A 50 -1.66 12.17 -7.49
C ALA A 50 -1.93 13.68 -7.50
N ARG A 51 -1.41 14.40 -6.49
CA ARG A 51 -1.45 15.87 -6.42
C ARG A 51 -0.18 16.48 -7.01
N GLY A 52 -0.29 17.65 -7.64
CA GLY A 52 0.86 18.40 -8.17
C GLY A 52 1.34 17.99 -9.58
N CYS A 53 0.87 16.87 -10.13
CA CYS A 53 1.21 16.39 -11.48
C CYS A 53 0.09 16.50 -12.51
N GLY A 54 -0.65 17.62 -12.54
CA GLY A 54 -1.77 17.75 -13.49
C GLY A 54 -2.96 16.83 -13.22
N SER A 55 -3.10 16.34 -11.98
CA SER A 55 -4.25 15.57 -11.50
C SER A 55 -4.52 14.25 -12.25
N SER A 56 -3.51 13.38 -12.31
CA SER A 56 -3.62 12.04 -12.89
C SER A 56 -3.78 10.96 -11.82
N THR A 57 -4.55 9.93 -12.14
CA THR A 57 -4.56 8.68 -11.38
C THR A 57 -3.31 7.87 -11.72
N SER A 58 -2.56 7.43 -10.70
CA SER A 58 -1.41 6.54 -10.85
C SER A 58 -1.82 5.14 -10.43
N SER A 59 -1.48 4.13 -11.23
CA SER A 59 -1.74 2.73 -10.89
C SER A 59 -0.47 1.90 -11.03
N ALA A 60 -0.23 0.99 -10.08
CA ALA A 60 0.90 0.10 -10.05
C ALA A 60 0.48 -1.31 -9.60
N THR A 61 1.03 -2.32 -10.26
CA THR A 61 0.77 -3.72 -9.93
C THR A 61 1.97 -4.32 -9.23
N PHE A 62 1.73 -4.95 -8.08
CA PHE A 62 2.76 -5.64 -7.31
C PHE A 62 2.36 -7.09 -7.10
N ALA A 63 3.34 -7.99 -7.09
CA ALA A 63 3.10 -9.34 -6.60
C ALA A 63 2.59 -9.26 -5.16
N ASN A 64 1.65 -10.13 -4.79
CA ASN A 64 1.21 -10.19 -3.40
C ASN A 64 2.42 -10.50 -2.50
N PRO A 65 2.75 -9.61 -1.54
CA PRO A 65 3.96 -9.74 -0.74
C PRO A 65 3.91 -10.89 0.27
N ASN A 66 2.73 -11.49 0.52
CA ASN A 66 2.51 -12.45 1.61
C ASN A 66 3.03 -11.93 2.98
N SER A 67 3.07 -10.60 3.13
CA SER A 67 3.59 -9.86 4.28
C SER A 67 2.86 -8.52 4.41
N TYR A 68 2.74 -8.03 5.64
CA TYR A 68 2.22 -6.68 5.95
C TYR A 68 3.13 -5.55 5.44
N SER A 69 4.34 -5.85 4.97
CA SER A 69 5.24 -4.84 4.43
C SER A 69 6.00 -5.35 3.23
N PHE A 70 6.20 -4.48 2.24
CA PHE A 70 7.04 -4.74 1.07
C PHE A 70 7.65 -3.46 0.54
N SER A 71 8.75 -3.60 -0.20
CA SER A 71 9.45 -2.49 -0.83
C SER A 71 9.47 -2.65 -2.35
N THR A 72 9.40 -1.52 -3.06
CA THR A 72 9.47 -1.44 -4.51
C THR A 72 10.27 -0.21 -4.93
N THR A 73 10.54 -0.08 -6.22
CA THR A 73 11.25 1.06 -6.78
C THR A 73 10.25 2.13 -7.19
N GLY A 74 10.38 3.30 -6.59
CA GLY A 74 9.57 4.48 -6.87
C GLY A 74 10.12 5.37 -7.97
N HIS A 75 9.53 6.56 -8.07
CA HIS A 75 9.98 7.59 -8.99
C HIS A 75 11.47 7.91 -8.78
N ARG A 76 12.22 8.03 -9.88
CA ARG A 76 13.69 8.25 -9.90
C ARG A 76 14.52 7.17 -9.19
N GLY A 77 14.02 5.94 -9.13
CA GLY A 77 14.78 4.82 -8.57
C GLY A 77 14.83 4.77 -7.05
N SER A 78 14.10 5.64 -6.36
CA SER A 78 14.12 5.68 -4.90
C SER A 78 13.29 4.54 -4.30
N PRO A 79 13.78 3.82 -3.28
CA PRO A 79 13.00 2.78 -2.62
C PRO A 79 11.73 3.35 -1.97
N ILE A 80 10.59 2.72 -2.24
CA ILE A 80 9.31 3.00 -1.57
C ILE A 80 8.90 1.75 -0.80
N THR A 81 8.63 1.91 0.49
CA THR A 81 8.09 0.86 1.36
C THR A 81 6.62 1.09 1.61
N TYR A 82 5.81 0.07 1.35
CA TYR A 82 4.39 0.02 1.68
C TYR A 82 4.22 -0.85 2.92
N THR A 83 3.44 -0.38 3.89
CA THR A 83 3.17 -1.11 5.13
C THR A 83 1.68 -1.05 5.43
N LEU A 84 1.07 -2.21 5.65
CA LEU A 84 -0.29 -2.38 6.12
C LEU A 84 -0.25 -2.64 7.63
N SER A 85 -1.10 -1.96 8.40
CA SER A 85 -1.24 -2.25 9.83
C SER A 85 -1.78 -3.67 10.06
N SER A 86 -1.54 -4.24 11.23
CA SER A 86 -1.95 -5.61 11.56
C SER A 86 -3.47 -5.82 11.57
N ASP A 87 -4.24 -4.77 11.87
CA ASP A 87 -5.70 -4.72 11.75
C ASP A 87 -6.18 -4.42 10.33
N SER A 88 -5.24 -4.21 9.40
CA SER A 88 -5.45 -3.79 8.02
C SER A 88 -6.17 -2.44 7.87
N ASN A 89 -6.33 -1.62 8.90
CA ASN A 89 -7.05 -0.35 8.80
C ASN A 89 -6.22 0.81 8.26
N THR A 90 -4.88 0.72 8.30
CA THR A 90 -4.00 1.79 7.88
C THR A 90 -2.97 1.27 6.88
N ILE A 91 -2.80 1.99 5.77
CA ILE A 91 -1.65 1.82 4.87
C ILE A 91 -0.71 3.00 5.06
N THR A 92 0.58 2.72 5.19
CA THR A 92 1.64 3.74 5.22
C THR A 92 2.56 3.52 4.03
N VAL A 93 2.90 4.60 3.34
CA VAL A 93 3.83 4.60 2.22
C VAL A 93 4.98 5.54 2.54
N LYS A 94 6.19 5.02 2.52
CA LYS A 94 7.41 5.76 2.82
C LYS A 94 8.37 5.68 1.65
N ASN A 95 8.71 6.82 1.06
CA ASN A 95 9.79 6.91 0.09
C ASN A 95 11.09 7.28 0.83
N ILE A 96 12.09 6.40 0.75
CA ILE A 96 13.35 6.54 1.49
C ILE A 96 14.23 7.66 0.89
N GLY A 97 14.19 7.81 -0.44
CA GLY A 97 14.98 8.85 -1.13
C GLY A 97 14.33 10.24 -1.07
N TYR A 98 13.01 10.29 -0.87
CA TYR A 98 12.24 11.52 -0.80
C TYR A 98 11.19 11.42 0.30
N SER A 99 11.54 11.79 1.54
CA SER A 99 10.63 11.71 2.68
C SER A 99 9.33 12.50 2.50
N ALA A 100 9.36 13.56 1.70
CA ALA A 100 8.18 14.33 1.32
C ALA A 100 7.21 13.56 0.41
N CYS A 101 7.62 12.45 -0.20
CA CYS A 101 6.86 11.64 -1.16
C CYS A 101 6.28 10.37 -0.50
N GLY A 102 5.62 10.54 0.64
CA GLY A 102 4.99 9.48 1.41
C GLY A 102 3.70 9.97 2.07
N GLY A 103 3.05 9.09 2.81
CA GLY A 103 1.84 9.41 3.56
C GLY A 103 1.19 8.17 4.14
N SER A 104 0.06 8.35 4.83
CA SER A 104 -0.74 7.24 5.31
C SER A 104 -2.20 7.36 4.90
N GLY A 105 -2.87 6.23 4.70
CA GLY A 105 -4.25 6.16 4.31
C GLY A 105 -5.06 5.34 5.30
N GLN A 106 -6.22 5.84 5.68
CA GLN A 106 -7.17 5.16 6.55
C GLN A 106 -8.21 4.42 5.72
N ARG A 107 -8.47 3.16 6.08
CA ARG A 107 -9.42 2.31 5.36
C ARG A 107 -10.82 2.91 5.44
N THR A 108 -11.45 3.07 4.28
CA THR A 108 -12.84 3.50 4.13
C THR A 108 -13.75 2.38 3.63
N SER A 109 -13.17 1.33 3.03
CA SER A 109 -13.92 0.14 2.61
C SER A 109 -13.05 -1.12 2.67
N VAL A 110 -13.67 -2.23 3.07
CA VAL A 110 -13.02 -3.54 3.15
C VAL A 110 -13.15 -4.25 1.80
N GLY A 111 -12.02 -4.65 1.20
CA GLY A 111 -12.04 -5.55 0.06
C GLY A 111 -12.32 -6.99 0.47
N THR A 112 -12.85 -7.79 -0.45
CA THR A 112 -13.34 -9.14 -0.16
C THR A 112 -12.25 -10.21 -0.13
N HIS A 113 -11.03 -9.91 -0.57
CA HIS A 113 -9.96 -10.89 -0.72
C HIS A 113 -8.97 -10.88 0.45
N LEU A 114 -8.72 -12.06 1.02
CA LEU A 114 -7.80 -12.32 2.12
C LEU A 114 -6.53 -12.95 1.58
N TYR A 115 -5.37 -12.42 1.95
CA TYR A 115 -4.08 -13.01 1.62
C TYR A 115 -3.42 -13.59 2.87
N PRO A 116 -2.71 -14.73 2.77
CA PRO A 116 -1.92 -15.24 3.88
C PRO A 116 -0.76 -14.28 4.18
N SER A 117 -0.48 -14.02 5.45
CA SER A 117 0.78 -13.43 5.90
C SER A 117 1.63 -14.54 6.49
N LEU A 118 2.82 -14.76 5.92
CA LEU A 118 3.81 -15.65 6.52
C LEU A 118 4.54 -14.83 7.59
N ILE A 119 4.15 -15.02 8.85
CA ILE A 119 4.93 -14.52 9.98
C ILE A 119 5.98 -15.60 10.24
N SER A 120 7.24 -15.29 9.96
CA SER A 120 8.37 -16.14 10.34
C SER A 120 8.77 -15.90 11.78
#